data_AF-A0A524CZF0-F1
#
_entry.id   AF-A0A524CZF0-F1
#
_cell.length_a   1.000
_cell.length_b   1.000
_cell.length_c   1.000
_cell.angle_alpha   90.00
_cell.angle_beta   90.00
_cell.angle_gamma   90.00
#
_symmetry.space_group_name_H-M   'P 1'
#
loop_
_entity.id
_entity.type
_entity.pdbx_description
1 polymer ?
#
loop_
_entity_poly.entity_id
_entity_poly.type
_entity_poly.pdbx_seq_one_letter_code
_entity_poly.pdbx_strand_id
1 'polypeptide(L)'
;MKFKKIDLVFIIILLILTIISIDLLLIEEHRELITNIWGAQTYETDELYLRLAIVFVVCVVGNLLPVPTPYSWAVCLGFAYFVVNPFIPFLFGLVAALGCLVGEMGGYIVGRGAAEVISEERAEKLTKYQEYLVEHPKLAPFLIFLFGLTPLNDDMLTVPLGLIK
;
A
#
# COMPACT_ATOMS: atom_id res chain seq x y z
N MET A 1 -20.24 13.59 -14.87
CA MET A 1 -20.03 12.28 -14.23
C MET A 1 -20.71 12.32 -12.87
N LYS A 2 -21.70 11.46 -12.58
CA LYS A 2 -22.30 11.38 -11.24
C LYS A 2 -21.40 10.49 -10.38
N PHE A 3 -20.71 11.07 -9.40
CA PHE A 3 -19.96 10.30 -8.41
C PHE A 3 -20.91 9.36 -7.67
N LYS A 4 -20.60 8.07 -7.65
CA LYS A 4 -21.32 7.09 -6.83
C LYS A 4 -20.96 7.32 -5.36
N LYS A 5 -21.81 6.86 -4.43
CA LYS A 5 -21.56 6.98 -2.99
C LYS A 5 -20.19 6.40 -2.58
N ILE A 6 -19.74 5.33 -3.25
CA ILE A 6 -18.44 4.69 -3.01
C ILE A 6 -17.29 5.63 -3.39
N ASP A 7 -17.38 6.31 -4.53
CA ASP A 7 -16.36 7.27 -4.98
C ASP A 7 -16.22 8.42 -3.98
N LEU A 8 -17.34 8.89 -3.41
CA LEU A 8 -17.34 9.92 -2.37
C LEU A 8 -16.64 9.45 -1.09
N VAL A 9 -16.91 8.23 -0.63
CA VAL A 9 -16.27 7.65 0.55
C VAL A 9 -14.75 7.54 0.34
N PHE A 10 -14.33 7.06 -0.82
CA PHE A 10 -12.91 6.96 -1.17
C PHE A 10 -12.22 8.33 -1.17
N ILE A 11 -12.84 9.34 -1.80
CA ILE A 11 -12.32 10.72 -1.82
C ILE A 11 -12.21 11.29 -0.39
N ILE A 12 -13.19 11.04 0.47
CA ILE A 12 -13.16 11.49 1.87
C ILE A 12 -12.01 10.82 2.62
N ILE A 13 -11.81 9.51 2.47
CA ILE A 13 -10.69 8.79 3.09
C ILE A 13 -9.36 9.39 2.64
N LEU A 14 -9.18 9.62 1.33
CA LEU A 14 -7.96 10.23 0.80
C LEU A 14 -7.74 11.65 1.34
N LEU A 15 -8.79 12.46 1.43
CA LEU A 15 -8.71 13.80 2.00
C LEU A 15 -8.30 13.76 3.47
N ILE A 16 -8.89 12.88 4.27
CA ILE A 16 -8.53 12.70 5.68
C ILE A 16 -7.06 12.28 5.81
N LEU A 17 -6.62 11.26 5.06
CA LEU A 17 -5.23 10.79 5.06
C LEU A 17 -4.26 11.90 4.64
N THR A 18 -4.64 12.72 3.66
CA THR A 18 -3.84 13.86 3.20
C THR A 18 -3.74 14.92 4.28
N ILE A 19 -4.85 15.29 4.92
CA ILE A 19 -4.87 16.28 6.01
C ILE A 19 -4.02 15.81 7.18
N ILE A 20 -4.16 14.55 7.60
CA ILE A 20 -3.34 13.97 8.68
C ILE A 20 -1.86 13.95 8.26
N SER A 21 -1.55 13.60 7.01
CA SER A 21 -0.16 13.59 6.54
C SER A 21 0.46 14.99 6.54
N ILE A 22 -0.31 16.03 6.17
CA ILE A 22 0.13 17.43 6.25
C ILE A 22 0.33 17.85 7.70
N ASP A 23 -0.61 17.50 8.58
CA ASP A 23 -0.53 17.78 10.02
C ASP A 23 0.74 17.18 10.65
N LEU A 24 1.01 15.89 10.41
CA LEU A 24 2.22 15.20 10.89
C LEU A 24 3.52 15.73 10.27
N LEU A 25 3.44 16.37 9.10
CA LEU A 25 4.59 17.01 8.47
C LEU A 25 4.89 18.37 9.12
N LEU A 26 3.86 19.15 9.43
CA LEU A 26 3.98 20.52 9.92
C LEU A 26 4.09 20.62 11.45
N ILE A 27 3.47 19.72 12.20
CA ILE A 27 3.39 19.78 13.66
C ILE A 27 4.25 18.68 14.29
N GLU A 28 5.36 19.10 14.89
CA GLU A 28 6.34 18.21 15.50
C GLU A 28 5.76 17.43 16.69
N GLU A 29 4.94 18.07 17.53
CA GLU A 29 4.31 17.43 18.69
C GLU A 29 3.41 16.24 18.27
N HIS A 30 2.63 16.40 17.20
CA HIS A 30 1.76 15.33 16.68
C HIS A 30 2.57 14.18 16.08
N ARG A 31 3.67 14.51 15.38
CA ARG A 31 4.61 13.52 14.88
C ARG A 31 5.26 12.75 16.02
N GLU A 32 5.69 13.44 17.07
CA GLU A 32 6.30 12.84 18.25
C GLU A 32 5.37 11.87 18.98
N LEU A 33 4.07 12.19 19.08
CA LEU A 33 3.06 11.28 19.64
C LEU A 33 3.06 9.93 18.91
N ILE A 34 3.09 9.94 17.57
CA ILE A 34 3.14 8.71 16.78
C ILE A 34 4.49 8.02 16.97
N THR A 35 5.61 8.73 16.84
CA THR A 35 6.92 8.09 16.96
C THR A 35 7.18 7.51 18.36
N ASN A 36 6.59 8.10 19.41
CA ASN A 36 6.68 7.61 20.78
C ASN A 36 5.85 6.33 21.01
N ILE A 37 4.67 6.20 20.39
CA ILE A 37 3.90 4.94 20.38
C ILE A 37 4.74 3.81 19.76
N TRP A 38 5.60 4.15 18.80
CA TRP A 38 6.49 3.22 18.12
C TRP A 38 7.85 3.02 18.81
N GLY A 39 8.07 3.60 20.00
CA GLY A 39 9.33 3.45 20.73
C GLY A 39 10.55 4.08 20.02
N ALA A 40 10.36 5.14 19.23
CA ALA A 40 11.42 5.76 18.44
C ALA A 40 12.49 6.54 19.27
N GLN A 41 12.44 6.49 20.59
CA GLN A 41 13.36 7.25 21.46
C GLN A 41 14.70 6.56 21.76
N THR A 42 14.96 5.35 21.27
CA THR A 42 16.30 4.73 21.39
C THR A 42 16.93 4.53 20.01
N TYR A 43 17.86 5.42 19.69
CA TYR A 43 18.76 5.39 18.53
C TYR A 43 19.80 4.25 18.59
N GLU A 44 19.55 3.21 19.36
CA GLU A 44 20.47 2.08 19.50
C GLU A 44 20.20 1.06 18.40
N THR A 45 21.27 0.66 17.72
CA THR A 45 21.29 -0.27 16.59
C THR A 45 20.81 -1.68 16.92
N ASP A 46 20.66 -2.00 18.21
CA ASP A 46 20.47 -3.36 18.71
C ASP A 46 19.09 -3.95 18.37
N GLU A 47 18.12 -3.12 17.96
CA GLU A 47 16.77 -3.56 17.56
C GLU A 47 16.42 -3.34 16.09
N LEU A 48 17.41 -3.12 15.21
CA LEU A 48 17.16 -2.91 13.78
C LEU A 48 16.30 -4.03 13.16
N TYR A 49 16.58 -5.29 13.50
CA TYR A 49 15.83 -6.45 13.02
C TYR A 49 14.36 -6.43 13.42
N LEU A 50 14.06 -6.04 14.67
CA LEU A 50 12.70 -5.95 15.16
C LEU A 50 11.93 -4.86 14.43
N ARG A 51 12.55 -3.69 14.23
CA ARG A 51 11.95 -2.57 13.48
C ARG A 51 11.64 -2.95 12.03
N LEU A 52 12.56 -3.64 11.36
CA LEU A 52 12.34 -4.17 10.00
C LEU A 52 11.19 -5.19 9.99
N ALA A 53 11.11 -6.10 10.97
CA ALA A 53 10.02 -7.06 11.07
C ALA A 53 8.66 -6.38 11.28
N ILE A 54 8.59 -5.34 12.11
CA ILE A 54 7.36 -4.56 12.31
C ILE A 54 6.95 -3.88 10.99
N VAL A 55 7.89 -3.23 10.30
CA VAL A 55 7.62 -2.60 8.99
C VAL A 55 7.09 -3.62 8.00
N PHE A 56 7.71 -4.80 7.92
CA PHE A 56 7.23 -5.88 7.07
C PHE A 56 5.78 -6.25 7.39
N VAL A 57 5.46 -6.54 8.65
CA VAL A 57 4.11 -6.96 9.08
C VAL A 57 3.08 -5.86 8.81
N VAL A 58 3.41 -4.60 9.11
CA VAL A 58 2.51 -3.46 8.88
C VAL A 58 2.26 -3.24 7.40
N CYS A 59 3.28 -3.41 6.54
CA CYS A 59 3.11 -3.36 5.09
C CYS A 59 2.27 -4.54 4.57
N VAL A 60 2.45 -5.75 5.09
CA VAL A 60 1.61 -6.91 4.75
C VAL A 60 0.15 -6.65 5.10
N VAL A 61 -0.13 -6.24 6.33
CA VAL A 61 -1.50 -6.00 6.81
C VAL A 61 -2.12 -4.80 6.09
N GLY A 62 -1.33 -3.74 5.86
CA GLY A 62 -1.77 -2.52 5.20
C GLY A 62 -2.20 -2.74 3.74
N ASN A 63 -1.51 -3.61 3.01
CA ASN A 63 -1.82 -3.92 1.61
C ASN A 63 -2.62 -5.23 1.44
N LEU A 64 -3.10 -5.83 2.53
CA LEU A 64 -4.04 -6.95 2.44
C LEU A 64 -5.48 -6.47 2.18
N LEU A 65 -5.77 -5.21 2.51
CA LEU A 65 -7.09 -4.60 2.39
C LEU A 65 -7.14 -3.72 1.14
N PRO A 66 -8.19 -3.81 0.31
CA PRO A 66 -8.36 -2.99 -0.89
C PRO A 66 -8.82 -1.56 -0.59
N VAL A 67 -8.16 -0.90 0.37
CA VAL A 67 -8.40 0.48 0.78
C VAL A 67 -7.07 1.19 1.03
N PRO A 68 -6.98 2.51 0.77
CA PRO A 68 -5.79 3.27 1.12
C PRO A 68 -5.51 3.18 2.62
N THR A 69 -4.39 2.57 3.00
CA THR A 69 -3.95 2.48 4.40
C THR A 69 -2.69 3.31 4.63
N PRO A 70 -2.52 3.89 5.84
CA PRO A 70 -1.38 4.76 6.14
C PRO A 70 -0.09 3.99 6.50
N TYR A 71 0.16 2.83 5.87
CA TYR A 71 1.34 2.00 6.19
C TYR A 71 2.67 2.72 5.91
N SER A 72 2.68 3.68 4.98
CA SER A 72 3.86 4.45 4.61
C SER A 72 4.44 5.25 5.78
N TRP A 73 3.63 5.61 6.78
CA TRP A 73 4.12 6.28 7.99
C TRP A 73 5.10 5.41 8.78
N ALA A 74 4.89 4.08 8.82
CA ALA A 74 5.82 3.14 9.45
C ALA A 74 7.15 3.04 8.68
N VAL A 75 7.09 3.10 7.35
CA VAL A 75 8.26 3.05 6.47
C VAL A 75 9.11 4.31 6.62
N CYS A 76 8.46 5.48 6.76
CA CYS A 76 9.12 6.78 6.91
C CYS A 76 10.02 6.86 8.16
N LEU A 77 9.81 6.02 9.18
CA LEU A 77 10.70 5.94 10.34
C LEU A 77 12.15 5.59 9.95
N GLY A 78 12.34 4.83 8.88
CA GLY A 78 13.66 4.48 8.36
C GLY A 78 14.48 5.70 7.92
N PHE A 79 13.83 6.79 7.52
CA PHE A 79 14.52 8.01 7.08
C PHE A 79 15.25 8.74 8.21
N ALA A 80 14.85 8.55 9.48
CA ALA A 80 15.57 9.11 10.61
C ALA A 80 17.04 8.64 10.67
N TYR A 81 17.34 7.47 10.11
CA TYR A 81 18.69 6.90 10.06
C TYR A 81 19.51 7.34 8.83
N PHE A 82 18.96 8.18 7.94
CA PHE A 82 19.65 8.59 6.71
C PHE A 82 20.99 9.26 6.98
N VAL A 83 21.06 10.11 8.01
CA VAL A 83 22.28 10.84 8.40
C VAL A 83 23.33 9.90 9.02
N VAL A 84 22.90 8.79 9.64
CA VAL A 84 23.77 7.80 10.29
C VAL A 84 24.35 6.85 9.26
N ASN A 85 23.49 6.26 8.42
CA ASN A 85 23.90 5.38 7.34
C ASN A 85 22.81 5.34 6.26
N PRO A 86 23.10 5.81 5.03
CA PRO A 86 22.12 5.86 3.94
C PRO A 86 21.64 4.47 3.48
N PHE A 87 22.34 3.40 3.85
CA PHE A 87 21.91 2.02 3.59
C PHE A 87 20.73 1.58 4.47
N ILE A 88 20.56 2.15 5.67
CA ILE A 88 19.47 1.76 6.58
C ILE A 88 18.10 2.12 5.99
N PRO A 89 17.84 3.36 5.52
CA PRO A 89 16.60 3.69 4.81
C PRO A 89 16.34 2.79 3.59
N PHE A 90 17.38 2.42 2.84
CA PHE A 90 17.24 1.49 1.71
C PHE A 90 16.76 0.12 2.16
N LEU A 91 17.30 -0.40 3.27
CA LEU A 91 16.85 -1.67 3.84
C LEU A 91 15.41 -1.60 4.34
N PHE A 92 14.99 -0.51 4.97
CA PHE A 92 13.60 -0.26 5.33
C PHE A 92 12.69 -0.26 4.10
N GLY A 93 13.09 0.45 3.03
CA GLY A 93 12.35 0.48 1.78
C GLY A 93 12.23 -0.89 1.11
N LEU A 94 13.30 -1.68 1.11
CA LEU A 94 13.29 -3.04 0.56
C LEU A 94 12.37 -3.97 1.36
N VAL A 95 12.46 -3.94 2.69
CA VAL A 95 11.62 -4.76 3.56
C VAL A 95 10.14 -4.35 3.48
N ALA A 96 9.87 -3.05 3.40
CA ALA A 96 8.53 -2.53 3.15
C ALA A 96 7.98 -3.03 1.81
N ALA A 97 8.77 -2.93 0.73
CA ALA A 97 8.36 -3.40 -0.60
C ALA A 97 8.05 -4.90 -0.61
N LEU A 98 8.84 -5.73 0.10
CA LEU A 98 8.55 -7.16 0.26
C LEU A 98 7.25 -7.40 1.07
N GLY A 99 7.01 -6.61 2.11
CA GLY A 99 5.77 -6.69 2.88
C GLY A 99 4.54 -6.32 2.04
N CYS A 100 4.63 -5.22 1.28
CA CYS A 100 3.57 -4.81 0.34
C CYS A 100 3.31 -5.91 -0.70
N LEU A 101 4.36 -6.48 -1.32
CA LEU A 101 4.23 -7.57 -2.27
C LEU A 101 3.43 -8.75 -1.70
N VAL A 102 3.74 -9.16 -0.46
CA VAL A 102 3.04 -10.27 0.20
C VAL A 102 1.57 -9.91 0.52
N GLY A 103 1.30 -8.68 0.95
CA GLY A 103 -0.06 -8.17 1.17
C GLY A 103 -0.89 -8.20 -0.12
N GLU A 104 -0.34 -7.63 -1.19
CA GLU A 104 -0.94 -7.56 -2.54
C GLU A 104 -1.21 -8.95 -3.13
N MET A 105 -0.29 -9.90 -2.92
CA MET A 105 -0.53 -11.30 -3.31
C MET A 105 -1.76 -11.88 -2.60
N GLY A 106 -2.05 -11.46 -1.36
CA GLY A 106 -3.28 -11.79 -0.66
C GLY A 106 -4.52 -11.26 -1.40
N GLY A 107 -4.50 -9.99 -1.80
CA GLY A 107 -5.56 -9.36 -2.61
C GLY A 107 -5.78 -10.08 -3.94
N TYR A 108 -4.69 -10.43 -4.64
CA TYR A 108 -4.72 -11.22 -5.87
C TYR A 108 -5.37 -12.60 -5.67
N ILE A 109 -5.00 -13.32 -4.61
CA ILE A 109 -5.56 -14.64 -4.30
C ILE A 109 -7.05 -14.54 -3.95
N VAL A 110 -7.44 -13.53 -3.17
CA VAL A 110 -8.86 -13.26 -2.86
C VAL A 110 -9.63 -12.95 -4.14
N GLY A 111 -9.05 -12.14 -5.03
CA GLY A 111 -9.60 -11.88 -6.37
C GLY A 111 -9.80 -13.17 -7.16
N ARG A 112 -8.78 -14.03 -7.22
CA ARG A 112 -8.86 -15.33 -7.89
C ARG A 112 -9.94 -16.25 -7.32
N GLY A 113 -10.08 -16.32 -6.00
CA GLY A 113 -11.13 -17.10 -5.35
C GLY A 113 -12.53 -16.51 -5.55
N ALA A 114 -12.65 -15.18 -5.64
CA ALA A 114 -13.91 -14.50 -5.90
C ALA A 114 -14.45 -14.70 -7.33
N ALA A 115 -13.59 -15.12 -8.28
CA ALA A 115 -13.99 -15.41 -9.66
C ALA A 115 -15.13 -16.42 -9.76
N GLU A 116 -15.20 -17.38 -8.83
CA GLU A 116 -16.23 -18.42 -8.80
C GLU A 116 -17.59 -17.94 -8.26
N VAL A 117 -17.61 -16.78 -7.58
CA VAL A 117 -18.79 -16.26 -6.86
C VAL A 117 -19.41 -15.05 -7.57
N ILE A 118 -18.69 -14.41 -8.50
CA ILE A 118 -19.14 -13.23 -9.24
C ILE A 118 -20.13 -13.60 -10.36
N SER A 119 -21.16 -12.76 -10.56
CA SER A 119 -22.14 -12.93 -11.64
C SER A 119 -21.54 -12.75 -13.05
N GLU A 120 -22.02 -13.50 -14.04
CA GLU A 120 -21.50 -13.49 -15.42
C GLU A 120 -21.40 -12.08 -16.04
N GLU A 121 -22.37 -11.20 -15.79
CA GLU A 121 -22.37 -9.83 -16.31
C GLU A 121 -21.21 -8.96 -15.76
N ARG A 122 -20.76 -9.22 -14.53
CA ARG A 122 -19.58 -8.55 -13.95
C ARG A 122 -18.29 -9.18 -14.45
N ALA A 123 -18.28 -10.51 -14.61
CA ALA A 123 -17.16 -11.22 -15.19
C ALA A 123 -16.86 -10.68 -16.60
N GLU A 124 -17.87 -10.50 -17.45
CA GLU A 124 -17.71 -10.05 -18.83
C GLU A 124 -17.07 -8.64 -18.96
N LYS A 125 -17.40 -7.72 -18.04
CA LYS A 125 -16.74 -6.40 -17.98
C LYS A 125 -15.29 -6.49 -17.54
N LEU A 126 -14.99 -7.40 -16.62
CA LEU A 126 -13.63 -7.64 -16.12
C LEU A 126 -12.79 -8.36 -17.18
N THR A 127 -13.38 -9.24 -17.99
CA THR A 127 -12.74 -9.93 -19.12
C THR A 127 -12.17 -8.94 -20.14
N LYS A 128 -12.89 -7.86 -20.48
CA LYS A 128 -12.36 -6.85 -21.43
C LYS A 128 -11.16 -6.09 -20.89
N TYR A 129 -11.18 -5.74 -19.60
CA TYR A 129 -10.02 -5.13 -18.93
C TYR A 129 -8.85 -6.10 -18.87
N GLN A 130 -9.15 -7.38 -18.60
CA GLN A 130 -8.17 -8.46 -18.59
C GLN A 130 -7.53 -8.69 -19.96
N GLU A 131 -8.31 -8.81 -21.04
CA GLU A 131 -7.81 -9.02 -22.41
C GLU A 131 -6.79 -7.94 -22.78
N TYR A 132 -7.10 -6.68 -22.46
CA TYR A 132 -6.19 -5.55 -22.71
C TYR A 132 -4.87 -5.66 -21.93
N LEU A 133 -4.92 -6.08 -20.66
CA LEU A 133 -3.71 -6.25 -19.84
C LEU A 133 -2.87 -7.47 -20.28
N VAL A 134 -3.52 -8.52 -20.79
CA VAL A 134 -2.85 -9.71 -21.33
C VAL A 134 -2.20 -9.41 -22.69
N GLU A 135 -2.85 -8.64 -23.55
CA GLU A 135 -2.30 -8.16 -24.82
C GLU A 135 -1.10 -7.20 -24.61
N HIS A 136 -1.03 -6.56 -23.44
CA HIS A 136 0.04 -5.66 -23.05
C HIS A 136 0.73 -6.09 -21.74
N PRO A 137 1.51 -7.19 -21.75
CA PRO A 137 2.07 -7.79 -20.54
C PRO A 137 3.06 -6.88 -19.79
N LYS A 138 3.62 -5.87 -20.47
CA LYS A 138 4.49 -4.85 -19.85
C LYS A 138 3.71 -3.67 -19.24
N LEU A 139 2.46 -3.48 -19.65
CA LEU A 139 1.62 -2.37 -19.20
C LEU A 139 1.09 -2.64 -17.79
N ALA A 140 0.69 -3.87 -17.49
CA ALA A 140 0.23 -4.25 -16.15
C ALA A 140 1.23 -3.90 -15.03
N PRO A 141 2.51 -4.37 -15.07
CA PRO A 141 3.47 -4.01 -14.03
C PRO A 141 3.82 -2.52 -14.03
N PHE A 142 3.80 -1.85 -15.20
CA PHE A 142 4.00 -0.41 -15.28
C PHE A 142 2.87 0.39 -14.62
N LEU A 143 1.62 0.00 -14.84
CA LEU A 143 0.44 0.63 -14.23
C LEU A 143 0.37 0.37 -12.73
N ILE A 144 0.66 -0.86 -12.28
CA ILE A 144 0.75 -1.18 -10.85
C ILE A 144 1.82 -0.30 -10.19
N PHE A 145 3.00 -0.18 -10.80
CA PHE A 145 4.05 0.71 -10.32
C PHE A 145 3.59 2.18 -10.28
N LEU A 146 2.93 2.67 -11.33
CA LEU A 146 2.44 4.04 -11.38
C LEU A 146 1.34 4.31 -10.34
N PHE A 147 0.47 3.33 -10.08
CA PHE A 147 -0.55 3.42 -9.06
C PHE A 147 0.09 3.45 -7.67
N GLY A 148 1.08 2.60 -7.39
CA GLY A 148 1.85 2.64 -6.15
C GLY A 148 2.68 3.92 -5.94
N LEU A 149 3.00 4.66 -7.01
CA LEU A 149 3.59 6.01 -6.92
C LEU A 149 2.58 7.10 -6.56
N THR A 150 1.29 6.79 -6.60
CA THR A 150 0.21 7.72 -6.30
C THR A 150 -0.55 7.27 -5.06
N PRO A 151 -1.37 8.14 -4.45
CA PRO A 151 -2.30 7.70 -3.40
C PRO A 151 -3.47 6.86 -3.94
N LEU A 152 -3.46 6.49 -5.23
CA LEU A 152 -4.44 5.55 -5.80
C LEU A 152 -4.12 4.14 -5.34
N ASN A 153 -5.17 3.34 -5.16
CA ASN A 153 -5.01 1.96 -4.79
C ASN A 153 -4.74 1.08 -6.04
N ASP A 154 -3.58 0.43 -6.11
CA ASP A 154 -3.20 -0.54 -7.14
C ASP A 154 -4.00 -1.86 -7.07
N ASP A 155 -4.71 -2.13 -5.97
CA ASP A 155 -5.71 -3.21 -5.84
C ASP A 155 -6.78 -3.16 -6.94
N MET A 156 -7.06 -1.97 -7.47
CA MET A 156 -7.98 -1.81 -8.60
C MET A 156 -7.49 -2.52 -9.88
N LEU A 157 -6.19 -2.83 -9.96
CA LEU A 157 -5.55 -3.55 -11.04
C LEU A 157 -5.21 -4.99 -10.63
N THR A 158 -4.66 -5.22 -9.44
CA THR A 158 -4.22 -6.55 -8.99
C THR A 158 -5.40 -7.50 -8.73
N VAL A 159 -6.52 -7.02 -8.17
CA VAL A 159 -7.71 -7.86 -7.94
C VAL A 159 -8.34 -8.35 -9.24
N PRO A 160 -8.61 -7.50 -10.26
CA PRO A 160 -9.06 -7.97 -11.56
C PRO A 160 -8.08 -8.92 -12.27
N LEU A 161 -6.77 -8.70 -12.12
CA LEU A 161 -5.76 -9.64 -12.63
C LEU A 161 -5.82 -11.01 -11.92
N GLY A 162 -6.29 -11.07 -10.68
CA GLY A 162 -6.53 -12.32 -9.96
C GLY A 162 -7.65 -13.17 -10.56
N LEU A 163 -8.66 -12.53 -11.16
CA LEU A 163 -9.78 -13.20 -11.82
C LEU A 163 -9.38 -13.97 -13.09
N ILE A 164 -8.14 -13.78 -13.55
CA ILE A 164 -7.57 -14.48 -14.69
C ILE A 164 -7.37 -15.96 -14.35
N LYS A 165 -8.04 -16.84 -15.11
CA LYS A 165 -7.75 -18.28 -15.20
C LYS A 165 -6.55 -18.52 -16.11
#